data_AF-A0A426V0I4-F1
#
_entry.id   AF-A0A426V0I4-F1
#
_cell.length_a   1.000
_cell.length_b   1.000
_cell.length_c   1.000
_cell.angle_alpha   90.00
_cell.angle_beta   90.00
_cell.angle_gamma   90.00
#
_symmetry.space_group_name_H-M   'P 1'
#
loop_
_entity.id
_entity.type
_entity.pdbx_description
1 polymer ?
#
loop_
_entity_poly.entity_id
_entity_poly.type
_entity_poly.pdbx_seq_one_letter_code
_entity_poly.pdbx_strand_id
1 'polypeptide(L)'
;MDLIDLHQNTEWPARLDQVLSSSPVDWGDRRDSVKAVAPGLARLQRMSAVPRFDLDAVDPEVYEGILVDALAAAARGGAVYTELRLPQESVVYPQFMERFEAARARVVEDYPEFDAGAVLSMNLWDPMLRELCDAFADAAAAGLAGVEIIYVPYAAEADWSRGRIVAEAAGAAGLGVTVPAGAFNASNLASLAEIEQIGRIGHAVGAASDPGIMRLLAERGVTVEVCLTSAVVLGMVPSLEEHPLPRFLEAGIAVVLGTDSPMRMGTNIAGEYEKARALGLTDTDLAGLSERAKAARLPLAPGASGHDSVSKWSPHGLNCVECMFVDNPTDDNRRTIFTAAACGNVARRRRVSIFSRTARVEKPRLSTSVSCVPDPRPRKHALPPAPRPPPPRAPARHGPERKQCQRSKWSPCTRSSAKAPRAPSPSSRPASPATSSTPAT
;
A
#
# COMPACT_ATOMS: atom_id res chain seq x y z
N MET A 1 -3.86 -7.66 26.23
CA MET A 1 -3.80 -6.39 25.47
C MET A 1 -4.52 -6.63 24.16
N ASP A 2 -5.10 -5.58 23.60
CA ASP A 2 -5.97 -5.68 22.43
C ASP A 2 -5.13 -5.50 21.17
N LEU A 3 -5.14 -6.47 20.26
CA LEU A 3 -4.40 -6.33 19.02
C LEU A 3 -5.22 -5.51 18.02
N ILE A 4 -4.65 -4.40 17.58
CA ILE A 4 -5.32 -3.41 16.74
C ILE A 4 -4.42 -3.13 15.54
N ASP A 5 -4.99 -3.17 14.34
CA ASP A 5 -4.32 -2.89 13.07
C ASP A 5 -4.89 -1.60 12.45
N LEU A 6 -4.12 -0.51 12.42
CA LEU A 6 -4.56 0.76 11.84
C LEU A 6 -4.06 0.98 10.41
N HIS A 7 -3.45 -0.04 9.79
CA HIS A 7 -2.95 0.04 8.43
C HIS A 7 -3.06 -1.34 7.76
N GLN A 8 -4.28 -1.71 7.36
CA GLN A 8 -4.55 -2.91 6.57
C GLN A 8 -5.15 -2.54 5.21
N ASN A 9 -4.44 -2.85 4.13
CA ASN A 9 -4.95 -2.80 2.76
C ASN A 9 -5.93 -3.95 2.50
N THR A 10 -6.97 -3.69 1.70
CA THR A 10 -7.94 -4.75 1.34
C THR A 10 -7.34 -5.82 0.39
N GLU A 11 -6.27 -5.50 -0.34
CA GLU A 11 -5.53 -6.45 -1.20
C GLU A 11 -6.37 -7.12 -2.32
N TRP A 12 -7.26 -6.39 -3.00
CA TRP A 12 -8.29 -7.00 -3.87
C TRP A 12 -7.80 -8.07 -4.86
N PRO A 13 -6.72 -7.87 -5.66
CA PRO A 13 -6.26 -8.92 -6.58
C PRO A 13 -5.74 -10.18 -5.88
N ALA A 14 -5.34 -10.09 -4.61
CA ALA A 14 -4.90 -11.24 -3.82
C ALA A 14 -6.06 -12.03 -3.20
N ARG A 15 -7.19 -11.35 -2.95
CA ARG A 15 -8.40 -11.94 -2.35
C ARG A 15 -9.41 -12.40 -3.40
N LEU A 16 -9.45 -11.78 -4.57
CA LEU A 16 -10.29 -12.23 -5.69
C LEU A 16 -9.98 -13.69 -6.05
N ASP A 17 -8.71 -14.10 -6.01
CA ASP A 17 -8.29 -15.50 -6.17
C ASP A 17 -8.93 -16.45 -5.13
N GLN A 18 -9.08 -15.99 -3.88
CA GLN A 18 -9.69 -16.78 -2.80
C GLN A 18 -11.22 -16.85 -2.94
N VAL A 19 -11.85 -15.75 -3.38
CA VAL A 19 -13.31 -15.64 -3.56
C VAL A 19 -13.80 -16.35 -4.82
N LEU A 20 -13.09 -16.21 -5.95
CA LEU A 20 -13.48 -16.80 -7.25
C LEU A 20 -12.84 -18.17 -7.54
N SER A 21 -11.84 -18.61 -6.77
CA SER A 21 -11.13 -19.89 -6.91
C SER A 21 -10.40 -20.15 -8.23
N SER A 22 -10.21 -19.12 -9.06
CA SER A 22 -9.62 -19.25 -10.41
C SER A 22 -8.12 -18.91 -10.44
N SER A 23 -7.27 -19.93 -10.26
CA SER A 23 -5.79 -19.87 -10.40
C SER A 23 -5.07 -18.97 -9.37
N PRO A 24 -4.92 -19.42 -8.10
CA PRO A 24 -4.36 -18.62 -7.03
C PRO A 24 -2.89 -18.24 -7.26
N VAL A 25 -2.55 -16.98 -6.99
CA VAL A 25 -1.17 -16.52 -6.84
C VAL A 25 -0.54 -17.15 -5.59
N ASP A 26 0.57 -17.87 -5.76
CA ASP A 26 1.40 -18.27 -4.62
C ASP A 26 2.15 -17.06 -4.08
N TRP A 27 1.66 -16.53 -2.96
CA TRP A 27 2.25 -15.38 -2.28
C TRP A 27 3.58 -15.69 -1.57
N GLY A 28 3.86 -16.96 -1.26
CA GLY A 28 5.15 -17.41 -0.73
C GLY A 28 6.24 -17.29 -1.79
N ASP A 29 6.04 -17.97 -2.92
CA ASP A 29 6.91 -17.87 -4.10
C ASP A 29 7.03 -16.41 -4.57
N ARG A 30 5.95 -15.62 -4.48
CA ARG A 30 5.99 -14.21 -4.84
C ARG A 30 6.94 -13.41 -3.95
N ARG A 31 6.84 -13.55 -2.63
CA ARG A 31 7.76 -12.93 -1.64
C ARG A 31 9.21 -13.33 -1.90
N ASP A 32 9.46 -14.61 -2.16
CA ASP A 32 10.81 -15.08 -2.46
C ASP A 32 11.35 -14.51 -3.78
N SER A 33 10.51 -14.39 -4.81
CA SER A 33 10.90 -13.73 -6.07
C SER A 33 11.21 -12.23 -5.92
N VAL A 34 10.64 -11.56 -4.91
CA VAL A 34 10.88 -10.14 -4.61
C VAL A 34 12.25 -9.91 -3.96
N LYS A 35 12.80 -10.90 -3.23
CA LYS A 35 14.14 -10.80 -2.60
C LYS A 35 15.26 -10.61 -3.65
N ALA A 36 15.08 -11.15 -4.85
CA ALA A 36 16.00 -11.01 -5.98
C ALA A 36 15.93 -9.64 -6.68
N VAL A 37 15.01 -8.76 -6.29
CA VAL A 37 14.84 -7.42 -6.86
C VAL A 37 15.44 -6.37 -5.92
N ALA A 38 16.03 -5.32 -6.52
CA ALA A 38 16.60 -4.19 -5.79
C ALA A 38 15.58 -3.58 -4.80
N PRO A 39 15.98 -3.28 -3.55
CA PRO A 39 15.11 -2.71 -2.52
C PRO A 39 14.31 -1.48 -2.96
N GLY A 40 13.21 -1.20 -2.27
CA GLY A 40 12.39 -0.02 -2.48
C GLY A 40 11.31 -0.18 -3.57
N LEU A 41 11.11 0.86 -4.38
CA LEU A 41 10.06 0.89 -5.41
C LEU A 41 10.09 -0.32 -6.36
N ALA A 42 11.26 -0.86 -6.69
CA ALA A 42 11.34 -2.01 -7.60
C ALA A 42 10.78 -3.29 -6.94
N ARG A 43 10.96 -3.48 -5.63
CA ARG A 43 10.29 -4.57 -4.88
C ARG A 43 8.78 -4.36 -4.80
N LEU A 44 8.33 -3.14 -4.52
CA LEU A 44 6.90 -2.80 -4.52
C LEU A 44 6.26 -3.07 -5.90
N GLN A 45 6.87 -2.59 -6.98
CA GLN A 45 6.43 -2.88 -8.35
C GLN A 45 6.41 -4.39 -8.65
N ARG A 46 7.43 -5.15 -8.22
CA ARG A 46 7.46 -6.61 -8.40
C ARG A 46 6.37 -7.31 -7.59
N MET A 47 6.10 -6.87 -6.36
CA MET A 47 5.02 -7.42 -5.53
C MET A 47 3.65 -7.15 -6.16
N SER A 48 3.40 -5.90 -6.57
CA SER A 48 2.13 -5.45 -7.13
C SER A 48 1.87 -5.85 -8.60
N ALA A 49 2.84 -6.43 -9.30
CA ALA A 49 2.69 -6.89 -10.69
C ALA A 49 1.91 -8.21 -10.84
N VAL A 50 0.71 -8.25 -10.28
CA VAL A 50 -0.30 -9.31 -10.45
C VAL A 50 -1.35 -8.88 -11.49
N PRO A 51 -2.18 -9.81 -12.02
CA PRO A 51 -3.26 -9.46 -12.92
C PRO A 51 -4.14 -8.35 -12.32
N ARG A 52 -4.42 -7.31 -13.13
CA ARG A 52 -5.46 -6.34 -12.80
C ARG A 52 -6.77 -6.88 -13.34
N PHE A 53 -7.81 -6.81 -12.51
CA PHE A 53 -9.17 -7.14 -12.89
C PHE A 53 -9.90 -5.85 -13.21
N ASP A 54 -10.83 -5.91 -14.17
CA ASP A 54 -11.71 -4.79 -14.46
C ASP A 54 -12.78 -4.74 -13.37
N LEU A 55 -12.70 -3.75 -12.48
CA LEU A 55 -13.55 -3.67 -11.29
C LEU A 55 -15.01 -3.33 -11.67
N ASP A 56 -15.22 -2.65 -12.81
CA ASP A 56 -16.55 -2.42 -13.37
C ASP A 56 -17.23 -3.73 -13.84
N ALA A 57 -16.46 -4.80 -13.99
CA ALA A 57 -16.91 -6.13 -14.41
C ALA A 57 -16.95 -7.17 -13.26
N VAL A 58 -16.64 -6.76 -12.02
CA VAL A 58 -16.76 -7.62 -10.83
C VAL A 58 -18.15 -7.43 -10.23
N ASP A 59 -18.90 -8.53 -10.06
CA ASP A 59 -20.23 -8.47 -9.45
C ASP A 59 -20.15 -7.90 -8.01
N PRO A 60 -21.09 -7.04 -7.58
CA PRO A 60 -21.02 -6.40 -6.26
C PRO A 60 -20.96 -7.37 -5.07
N GLU A 61 -21.54 -8.56 -5.21
CA GLU A 61 -21.50 -9.65 -4.23
C GLU A 61 -20.08 -10.24 -4.09
N VAL A 62 -19.27 -10.21 -5.16
CA VAL A 62 -17.86 -10.63 -5.14
C VAL A 62 -17.00 -9.58 -4.43
N TYR A 63 -17.28 -8.29 -4.63
CA TYR A 63 -16.66 -7.21 -3.87
C TYR A 63 -16.94 -7.35 -2.36
N GLU A 64 -18.19 -7.59 -1.97
CA GLU A 64 -18.56 -7.85 -0.57
C GLU A 64 -17.84 -9.08 0.00
N GLY A 65 -17.72 -10.16 -0.79
CA GLY A 65 -16.93 -11.35 -0.43
C GLY A 65 -15.44 -11.05 -0.18
N ILE A 66 -14.83 -10.12 -0.93
CA ILE A 66 -13.45 -9.65 -0.69
C ILE A 66 -13.34 -8.93 0.66
N LEU A 67 -14.33 -8.10 1.01
CA LEU A 67 -14.37 -7.41 2.30
C LEU A 67 -14.51 -8.41 3.45
N VAL A 68 -15.45 -9.37 3.35
CA VAL A 68 -15.63 -10.44 4.35
C VAL A 68 -14.35 -11.23 4.55
N ASP A 69 -13.65 -11.64 3.48
CA ASP A 69 -12.37 -12.36 3.61
C ASP A 69 -11.28 -11.48 4.26
N ALA A 70 -11.19 -10.19 3.91
CA ALA A 70 -10.21 -9.28 4.49
C ALA A 70 -10.42 -9.07 6.01
N LEU A 71 -11.67 -8.84 6.42
CA LEU A 71 -12.05 -8.64 7.81
C LEU A 71 -11.93 -9.94 8.62
N ALA A 72 -12.42 -11.06 8.09
CA ALA A 72 -12.30 -12.35 8.76
C ALA A 72 -10.84 -12.83 8.86
N ALA A 73 -9.97 -12.49 7.90
CA ALA A 73 -8.54 -12.75 7.99
C ALA A 73 -7.86 -11.90 9.08
N ALA A 74 -8.30 -10.65 9.29
CA ALA A 74 -7.82 -9.79 10.37
C ALA A 74 -8.20 -10.37 11.74
N ALA A 75 -9.48 -10.74 11.92
CA ALA A 75 -9.99 -11.36 13.14
C ALA A 75 -9.28 -12.69 13.46
N ARG A 76 -9.15 -13.60 12.48
CA ARG A 76 -8.32 -14.83 12.61
C ARG A 76 -6.84 -14.53 12.90
N GLY A 77 -6.35 -13.37 12.45
CA GLY A 77 -5.02 -12.84 12.73
C GLY A 77 -4.82 -12.31 14.16
N GLY A 78 -5.85 -12.38 15.00
CA GLY A 78 -5.85 -11.93 16.38
C GLY A 78 -6.33 -10.49 16.59
N ALA A 79 -6.71 -9.77 15.52
CA ALA A 79 -7.21 -8.41 15.64
C ALA A 79 -8.55 -8.38 16.39
N VAL A 80 -8.74 -7.41 17.29
CA VAL A 80 -10.07 -7.02 17.79
C VAL A 80 -10.58 -5.75 17.08
N TYR A 81 -9.70 -5.02 16.41
CA TYR A 81 -10.09 -3.91 15.53
C TYR A 81 -9.13 -3.79 14.34
N THR A 82 -9.67 -3.51 13.15
CA THR A 82 -8.86 -3.14 11.98
C THR A 82 -9.41 -1.91 11.25
N GLU A 83 -8.54 -1.07 10.71
CA GLU A 83 -8.91 -0.08 9.71
C GLU A 83 -8.57 -0.59 8.31
N LEU A 84 -9.62 -0.95 7.58
CA LEU A 84 -9.52 -1.51 6.25
C LEU A 84 -9.47 -0.41 5.20
N ARG A 85 -8.33 -0.29 4.52
CA ARG A 85 -8.08 0.64 3.41
C ARG A 85 -8.75 0.11 2.15
N LEU A 86 -9.87 0.72 1.83
CA LEU A 86 -10.68 0.53 0.64
C LEU A 86 -9.99 1.28 -0.52
N PRO A 87 -9.61 0.62 -1.62
CA PRO A 87 -9.03 1.32 -2.77
C PRO A 87 -10.06 2.29 -3.37
N GLN A 88 -9.60 3.35 -4.04
CA GLN A 88 -10.46 4.41 -4.57
C GLN A 88 -11.61 3.88 -5.43
N GLU A 89 -11.34 2.82 -6.19
CA GLU A 89 -12.28 2.15 -7.08
C GLU A 89 -13.50 1.54 -6.33
N SER A 90 -13.46 1.43 -5.00
CA SER A 90 -14.62 1.05 -4.17
C SER A 90 -15.85 1.92 -4.43
N VAL A 91 -15.65 3.20 -4.77
CA VAL A 91 -16.75 4.16 -5.00
C VAL A 91 -17.61 3.86 -6.24
N VAL A 92 -17.17 2.97 -7.14
CA VAL A 92 -17.99 2.56 -8.30
C VAL A 92 -19.10 1.59 -7.89
N TYR A 93 -18.95 0.89 -6.76
CA TYR A 93 -19.94 -0.07 -6.28
C TYR A 93 -21.12 0.67 -5.64
N PRO A 94 -22.36 0.45 -6.11
CA PRO A 94 -23.54 1.02 -5.47
C PRO A 94 -23.59 0.62 -4.00
N GLN A 95 -23.73 1.62 -3.13
CA GLN A 95 -23.82 1.46 -1.68
C GLN A 95 -22.57 0.80 -1.07
N PHE A 96 -21.36 1.13 -1.55
CA PHE A 96 -20.12 0.49 -1.08
C PHE A 96 -19.93 0.52 0.45
N MET A 97 -20.37 1.58 1.14
CA MET A 97 -20.37 1.63 2.60
C MET A 97 -21.39 0.68 3.23
N GLU A 98 -22.60 0.56 2.70
CA GLU A 98 -23.59 -0.43 3.20
C GLU A 98 -23.07 -1.87 2.99
N ARG A 99 -22.25 -2.11 1.96
CA ARG A 99 -21.58 -3.40 1.72
C ARG A 99 -20.41 -3.64 2.66
N PHE A 100 -19.64 -2.60 3.01
CA PHE A 100 -18.65 -2.68 4.09
C PHE A 100 -19.33 -3.01 5.42
N GLU A 101 -20.46 -2.38 5.72
CA GLU A 101 -21.25 -2.66 6.92
C GLU A 101 -21.84 -4.08 6.94
N ALA A 102 -22.38 -4.55 5.81
CA ALA A 102 -22.84 -5.94 5.67
C ALA A 102 -21.69 -6.94 5.88
N ALA A 103 -20.52 -6.68 5.29
CA ALA A 103 -19.33 -7.51 5.46
C ALA A 103 -18.82 -7.50 6.91
N ARG A 104 -18.83 -6.33 7.58
CA ARG A 104 -18.47 -6.17 8.99
C ARG A 104 -19.41 -6.97 9.88
N ALA A 105 -20.72 -6.75 9.76
CA ALA A 105 -21.75 -7.47 10.51
C ALA A 105 -21.63 -9.00 10.32
N ARG A 106 -21.36 -9.44 9.10
CA ARG A 106 -21.17 -10.86 8.79
C ARG A 106 -19.97 -11.49 9.50
N VAL A 107 -18.88 -10.74 9.67
CA VAL A 107 -17.70 -11.22 10.41
C VAL A 107 -17.93 -11.21 11.92
N VAL A 108 -18.72 -10.26 12.45
CA VAL A 108 -19.10 -10.22 13.87
C VAL A 108 -19.92 -11.46 14.30
N GLU A 109 -20.67 -12.10 13.39
CA GLU A 109 -21.36 -13.36 13.66
C GLU A 109 -20.39 -14.48 14.11
N ASP A 110 -19.21 -14.57 13.49
CA ASP A 110 -18.17 -15.57 13.80
C ASP A 110 -17.15 -15.05 14.84
N TYR A 111 -16.96 -13.74 14.96
CA TYR A 111 -15.97 -13.07 15.83
C TYR A 111 -16.62 -11.93 16.63
N PRO A 112 -17.37 -12.21 17.72
CA PRO A 112 -18.19 -11.20 18.41
C PRO A 112 -17.45 -10.05 19.10
N GLU A 113 -16.13 -10.17 19.30
CA GLU A 113 -15.26 -9.13 19.88
C GLU A 113 -14.52 -8.29 18.82
N PHE A 114 -14.72 -8.59 17.53
CA PHE A 114 -14.09 -7.89 16.41
C PHE A 114 -14.94 -6.71 15.93
N ASP A 115 -14.28 -5.63 15.52
CA ASP A 115 -14.89 -4.48 14.85
C ASP A 115 -13.95 -3.94 13.75
N ALA A 116 -14.44 -3.09 12.86
CA ALA A 116 -13.63 -2.49 11.81
C ALA A 116 -14.12 -1.10 11.38
N GLY A 117 -13.17 -0.24 10.99
CA GLY A 117 -13.42 1.02 10.31
C GLY A 117 -13.02 0.97 8.84
N ALA A 118 -13.72 1.72 7.99
CA ALA A 118 -13.37 1.89 6.57
C ALA A 118 -12.55 3.17 6.35
N VAL A 119 -11.47 3.07 5.57
CA VAL A 119 -10.64 4.21 5.15
C VAL A 119 -10.56 4.22 3.63
N LEU A 120 -10.91 5.33 2.97
CA LEU A 120 -10.88 5.41 1.52
C LEU A 120 -9.51 5.89 1.02
N SER A 121 -8.77 5.02 0.34
CA SER A 121 -7.51 5.33 -0.32
C SER A 121 -7.72 6.10 -1.62
N MET A 122 -7.20 7.31 -1.72
CA MET A 122 -7.45 8.24 -2.83
C MET A 122 -6.14 8.68 -3.47
N ASN A 123 -6.06 8.66 -4.80
CA ASN A 123 -4.90 9.16 -5.53
C ASN A 123 -4.99 10.68 -5.66
N LEU A 124 -3.98 11.41 -5.17
CA LEU A 124 -3.96 12.87 -5.23
C LEU A 124 -4.03 13.43 -6.65
N TRP A 125 -3.70 12.63 -7.67
CA TRP A 125 -3.75 13.02 -9.08
C TRP A 125 -5.06 12.70 -9.79
N ASP A 126 -6.04 12.11 -9.11
CA ASP A 126 -7.27 11.68 -9.75
C ASP A 126 -8.03 12.86 -10.40
N PRO A 127 -8.56 12.71 -11.63
CA PRO A 127 -9.35 13.75 -12.28
C PRO A 127 -10.68 14.03 -11.58
N MET A 128 -11.25 13.06 -10.85
CA MET A 128 -12.49 13.18 -10.07
C MET A 128 -12.24 13.53 -8.59
N LEU A 129 -11.02 13.95 -8.22
CA LEU A 129 -10.69 14.25 -6.82
C LEU A 129 -11.63 15.30 -6.20
N ARG A 130 -12.11 16.27 -6.99
CA ARG A 130 -13.07 17.28 -6.53
C ARG A 130 -14.39 16.63 -6.16
N GLU A 131 -14.96 15.83 -7.05
CA GLU A 131 -16.21 15.10 -6.84
C GLU A 131 -16.11 14.12 -5.66
N LEU A 132 -14.93 13.53 -5.43
CA LEU A 132 -14.66 12.73 -4.23
C LEU A 132 -14.66 13.57 -2.95
N CYS A 133 -14.06 14.77 -2.96
CA CYS A 133 -14.08 15.68 -1.81
C CYS A 133 -15.49 16.21 -1.51
N ASP A 134 -16.25 16.56 -2.56
CA ASP A 134 -17.64 17.03 -2.44
C ASP A 134 -18.55 15.94 -1.83
N ALA A 135 -18.19 14.66 -1.96
CA ALA A 135 -18.90 13.52 -1.38
C ALA A 135 -18.48 13.14 0.06
N PHE A 136 -17.48 13.81 0.66
CA PHE A 136 -16.95 13.42 1.99
C PHE A 136 -17.98 13.49 3.11
N ALA A 137 -18.86 14.49 3.13
CA ALA A 137 -19.90 14.61 4.15
C ALA A 137 -20.92 13.46 4.08
N ASP A 138 -21.33 13.07 2.86
CA ASP A 138 -22.21 11.93 2.62
C ASP A 138 -21.52 10.60 3.00
N ALA A 139 -20.23 10.45 2.67
CA ALA A 139 -19.46 9.25 3.01
C ALA A 139 -19.23 9.11 4.53
N ALA A 140 -18.95 10.21 5.23
CA ALA A 140 -18.84 10.23 6.70
C ALA A 140 -20.17 9.85 7.36
N ALA A 141 -21.29 10.41 6.87
CA ALA A 141 -22.63 10.05 7.35
C ALA A 141 -22.99 8.58 7.08
N ALA A 142 -22.42 7.97 6.03
CA ALA A 142 -22.53 6.55 5.72
C ALA A 142 -21.54 5.65 6.50
N GLY A 143 -20.76 6.20 7.44
CA GLY A 143 -19.87 5.43 8.32
C GLY A 143 -18.42 5.30 7.87
N LEU A 144 -17.98 6.05 6.85
CA LEU A 144 -16.55 6.12 6.52
C LEU A 144 -15.79 6.78 7.69
N ALA A 145 -14.69 6.15 8.14
CA ALA A 145 -13.90 6.65 9.26
C ALA A 145 -12.83 7.67 8.82
N GLY A 146 -12.33 7.55 7.59
CA GLY A 146 -11.30 8.45 7.09
C GLY A 146 -10.91 8.26 5.64
N VAL A 147 -9.90 9.03 5.24
CA VAL A 147 -9.26 8.96 3.92
C VAL A 147 -7.76 8.75 4.04
N GLU A 148 -7.20 7.98 3.11
CA GLU A 148 -5.77 7.85 2.90
C GLU A 148 -5.38 8.62 1.62
N ILE A 149 -4.55 9.66 1.75
CA ILE A 149 -4.14 10.47 0.58
C ILE A 149 -2.84 9.89 -0.02
N ILE A 150 -2.95 9.21 -1.15
CA ILE A 150 -1.81 8.59 -1.85
C ILE A 150 -1.21 9.58 -2.86
N TYR A 151 0.08 9.88 -2.72
CA TYR A 151 0.87 10.55 -3.75
C TYR A 151 1.56 9.55 -4.68
N VAL A 152 1.50 9.79 -5.99
CA VAL A 152 2.15 8.97 -7.03
C VAL A 152 3.00 9.87 -7.93
N PRO A 153 4.29 9.59 -8.19
CA PRO A 153 5.05 8.43 -7.74
C PRO A 153 5.48 8.52 -6.26
N TYR A 154 5.27 7.41 -5.56
CA TYR A 154 5.34 7.27 -4.11
C TYR A 154 6.69 7.59 -3.44
N ALA A 155 7.80 7.59 -4.21
CA ALA A 155 9.13 7.95 -3.70
C ALA A 155 9.69 9.26 -4.30
N ALA A 156 8.84 10.09 -4.93
CA ALA A 156 9.21 11.46 -5.28
C ALA A 156 8.81 12.44 -4.17
N GLU A 157 9.49 13.59 -4.18
CA GLU A 157 9.04 14.79 -3.48
C GLU A 157 7.75 15.32 -4.12
N ALA A 158 6.92 15.99 -3.32
CA ALA A 158 5.58 16.40 -3.70
C ALA A 158 5.27 17.83 -3.24
N ASP A 159 4.57 18.58 -4.09
CA ASP A 159 3.84 19.75 -3.64
C ASP A 159 2.55 19.30 -2.94
N TRP A 160 2.54 19.44 -1.61
CA TRP A 160 1.40 19.06 -0.77
C TRP A 160 0.28 20.10 -0.75
N SER A 161 0.33 21.19 -1.53
CA SER A 161 -0.76 22.17 -1.64
C SER A 161 -2.10 21.52 -2.01
N ARG A 162 -2.10 20.58 -2.96
CA ARG A 162 -3.32 19.81 -3.32
C ARG A 162 -3.74 18.85 -2.20
N GLY A 163 -2.78 18.26 -1.49
CA GLY A 163 -3.05 17.34 -0.37
C GLY A 163 -3.63 18.04 0.85
N ARG A 164 -3.19 19.27 1.13
CA ARG A 164 -3.76 20.16 2.15
C ARG A 164 -5.24 20.42 1.90
N ILE A 165 -5.63 20.76 0.67
CA ILE A 165 -7.03 20.98 0.30
C ILE A 165 -7.89 19.73 0.57
N VAL A 166 -7.40 18.53 0.21
CA VAL A 166 -8.11 17.26 0.48
C VAL A 166 -8.21 16.99 1.99
N ALA A 167 -7.12 17.21 2.73
CA ALA A 167 -7.08 16.96 4.17
C ALA A 167 -8.00 17.94 4.94
N GLU A 168 -8.04 19.21 4.53
CA GLU A 168 -8.96 20.24 5.05
C GLU A 168 -10.42 19.89 4.74
N ALA A 169 -10.74 19.43 3.52
CA ALA A 169 -12.08 18.98 3.15
C ALA A 169 -12.52 17.74 3.95
N ALA A 170 -11.64 16.75 4.12
CA ALA A 170 -11.90 15.55 4.92
C ALA A 170 -12.13 15.90 6.40
N GLY A 171 -11.25 16.72 6.99
CA GLY A 171 -11.39 17.21 8.36
C GLY A 171 -12.68 18.01 8.58
N ALA A 172 -13.09 18.84 7.61
CA ALA A 172 -14.36 19.57 7.66
C ALA A 172 -15.60 18.65 7.60
N ALA A 173 -15.50 17.48 6.97
CA ALA A 173 -16.51 16.43 6.99
C ALA A 173 -16.45 15.53 8.26
N GLY A 174 -15.48 15.75 9.15
CA GLY A 174 -15.26 14.92 10.34
C GLY A 174 -14.52 13.61 10.07
N LEU A 175 -13.95 13.43 8.88
CA LEU A 175 -13.15 12.26 8.51
C LEU A 175 -11.71 12.39 9.03
N GLY A 176 -11.14 11.28 9.52
CA GLY A 176 -9.72 11.20 9.82
C GLY A 176 -8.86 11.18 8.55
N VAL A 177 -7.63 11.69 8.61
CA VAL A 177 -6.70 11.69 7.48
C VAL A 177 -5.40 10.97 7.83
N THR A 178 -5.01 10.03 6.99
CA THR A 178 -3.70 9.36 7.02
C THR A 178 -2.97 9.52 5.67
N VAL A 179 -1.65 9.55 5.69
CA VAL A 179 -0.83 9.64 4.47
C VAL A 179 0.28 8.58 4.48
N PRO A 180 0.33 7.66 3.50
CA PRO A 180 1.38 6.67 3.41
C PRO A 180 2.62 7.33 2.80
N ALA A 181 3.65 7.60 3.60
CA ALA A 181 4.80 8.42 3.19
C ALA A 181 6.09 8.04 3.91
N GLY A 182 7.21 8.40 3.30
CA GLY A 182 8.53 8.20 3.91
C GLY A 182 8.98 6.74 4.01
N ALA A 183 8.33 5.81 3.30
CA ALA A 183 8.75 4.41 3.23
C ALA A 183 10.16 4.21 2.63
N PHE A 184 10.52 5.03 1.64
CA PHE A 184 11.76 4.88 0.84
C PHE A 184 12.61 6.16 0.76
N ASN A 185 12.15 7.26 1.37
CA ASN A 185 12.84 8.56 1.45
C ASN A 185 12.34 9.30 2.72
N ALA A 186 12.73 10.55 2.93
CA ALA A 186 12.16 11.40 3.99
C ALA A 186 11.50 12.69 3.46
N SER A 187 11.59 12.98 2.15
CA SER A 187 11.35 14.30 1.56
C SER A 187 9.99 14.92 1.86
N ASN A 188 8.95 14.10 1.96
CA ASN A 188 7.58 14.56 2.17
C ASN A 188 7.21 14.76 3.65
N LEU A 189 7.98 14.20 4.59
CA LEU A 189 7.56 14.07 5.99
C LEU A 189 7.44 15.42 6.71
N ALA A 190 8.29 16.39 6.37
CA ALA A 190 8.22 17.73 6.95
C ALA A 190 6.94 18.46 6.51
N SER A 191 6.68 18.52 5.20
CA SER A 191 5.48 19.16 4.62
C SER A 191 4.18 18.52 5.12
N LEU A 192 4.18 17.20 5.36
CA LEU A 192 3.03 16.49 5.90
C LEU A 192 2.75 16.85 7.37
N ALA A 193 3.80 16.99 8.19
CA ALA A 193 3.65 17.39 9.59
C ALA A 193 3.13 18.84 9.77
N GLU A 194 3.20 19.67 8.73
CA GLU A 194 2.65 21.03 8.68
C GLU A 194 1.16 21.10 8.28
N ILE A 195 0.51 19.98 7.96
CA ILE A 195 -0.92 19.92 7.66
C ILE A 195 -1.64 19.37 8.89
N GLU A 196 -2.38 20.24 9.58
CA GLU A 196 -3.01 19.97 10.88
C GLU A 196 -3.98 18.78 10.87
N GLN A 197 -4.65 18.55 9.74
CA GLN A 197 -5.63 17.47 9.60
C GLN A 197 -4.98 16.09 9.45
N ILE A 198 -3.69 16.00 9.13
CA ILE A 198 -2.97 14.73 8.98
C ILE A 198 -2.60 14.18 10.36
N GLY A 199 -3.52 13.40 10.95
CA GLY A 199 -3.32 12.76 12.24
C GLY A 199 -2.31 11.61 12.21
N ARG A 200 -2.17 10.91 11.07
CA ARG A 200 -1.29 9.74 10.95
C ARG A 200 -0.46 9.70 9.66
N ILE A 201 0.72 9.10 9.73
CA ILE A 201 1.58 8.82 8.56
C ILE A 201 1.93 7.33 8.52
N GLY A 202 1.66 6.69 7.37
CA GLY A 202 2.00 5.30 7.10
C GLY A 202 3.48 5.10 6.86
N HIS A 203 4.07 4.12 7.55
CA HIS A 203 5.50 3.73 7.55
C HIS A 203 6.48 4.74 8.16
N ALA A 204 6.64 5.93 7.56
CA ALA A 204 7.62 6.97 7.91
C ALA A 204 9.09 6.52 8.12
N VAL A 205 9.49 5.32 7.68
CA VAL A 205 10.79 4.68 7.97
C VAL A 205 11.99 5.60 7.72
N GLY A 206 11.97 6.36 6.63
CA GLY A 206 13.03 7.30 6.24
C GLY A 206 13.24 8.46 7.22
N ALA A 207 12.27 8.78 8.10
CA ALA A 207 12.46 9.73 9.21
C ALA A 207 13.70 9.39 10.04
N ALA A 208 14.01 8.10 10.20
CA ALA A 208 15.14 7.62 10.99
C ALA A 208 16.52 8.02 10.43
N SER A 209 16.60 8.58 9.22
CA SER A 209 17.81 9.17 8.65
C SER A 209 18.04 10.63 9.07
N ASP A 210 17.02 11.33 9.59
CA ASP A 210 17.09 12.73 10.00
C ASP A 210 16.48 12.97 11.40
N PRO A 211 17.31 13.19 12.45
CA PRO A 211 16.83 13.53 13.79
C PRO A 211 15.97 14.80 13.87
N GLY A 212 16.07 15.72 12.90
CA GLY A 212 15.19 16.89 12.78
C GLY A 212 13.77 16.50 12.40
N ILE A 213 13.60 15.60 11.44
CA ILE A 213 12.28 15.06 11.05
C ILE A 213 11.69 14.23 12.20
N MET A 214 12.50 13.43 12.90
CA MET A 214 12.03 12.68 14.07
C MET A 214 11.47 13.61 15.17
N ARG A 215 12.18 14.70 15.50
CA ARG A 215 11.68 15.71 16.45
C ARG A 215 10.41 16.38 15.96
N LEU A 216 10.36 16.79 14.69
CA LEU A 216 9.18 17.42 14.11
C LEU A 216 7.94 16.52 14.20
N LEU A 217 8.05 15.23 13.89
CA LEU A 217 6.92 14.29 14.01
C LEU A 217 6.43 14.14 15.45
N ALA A 218 7.36 14.09 16.43
CA ALA A 218 7.03 14.03 17.86
C ALA A 218 6.39 15.35 18.35
N GLU A 219 6.99 16.50 18.04
CA GLU A 219 6.50 17.84 18.42
C GLU A 219 5.13 18.17 17.85
N ARG A 220 4.82 17.66 16.64
CA ARG A 220 3.51 17.82 15.98
C ARG A 220 2.47 16.78 16.40
N GLY A 221 2.85 15.77 17.18
CA GLY A 221 1.94 14.73 17.66
C GLY A 221 1.44 13.78 16.56
N VAL A 222 2.10 13.71 15.40
CA VAL A 222 1.69 12.85 14.29
C VAL A 222 1.96 11.39 14.64
N THR A 223 0.94 10.54 14.49
CA THR A 223 1.08 9.10 14.79
C THR A 223 1.65 8.34 13.59
N VAL A 224 2.73 7.60 13.79
CA VAL A 224 3.34 6.76 12.75
C VAL A 224 2.75 5.35 12.79
N GLU A 225 2.28 4.88 11.63
CA GLU A 225 1.72 3.53 11.45
C GLU A 225 2.84 2.58 10.98
N VAL A 226 3.38 1.78 11.91
CA VAL A 226 4.55 0.92 11.67
C VAL A 226 4.12 -0.47 11.18
N CYS A 227 4.61 -0.84 9.98
CA CYS A 227 4.36 -2.14 9.34
C CYS A 227 5.67 -2.91 9.19
N LEU A 228 6.08 -3.63 10.24
CA LEU A 228 7.43 -4.22 10.39
C LEU A 228 7.76 -5.21 9.26
N THR A 229 6.86 -6.14 8.94
CA THR A 229 7.09 -7.14 7.88
C THR A 229 7.17 -6.48 6.50
N SER A 230 6.28 -5.53 6.20
CA SER A 230 6.29 -4.81 4.92
C SER A 230 7.60 -4.06 4.73
N ALA A 231 8.09 -3.38 5.77
CA ALA A 231 9.35 -2.66 5.74
C ALA A 231 10.55 -3.54 5.35
N VAL A 232 10.61 -4.79 5.84
CA VAL A 232 11.66 -5.77 5.45
C VAL A 232 11.42 -6.34 4.05
N VAL A 233 10.19 -6.79 3.75
CA VAL A 233 9.82 -7.42 2.47
C VAL A 233 10.05 -6.47 1.30
N LEU A 234 9.58 -5.22 1.42
CA LEU A 234 9.77 -4.18 0.41
C LEU A 234 11.17 -3.54 0.44
N GLY A 235 11.97 -3.81 1.48
CA GLY A 235 13.32 -3.29 1.61
C GLY A 235 13.37 -1.78 1.90
N MET A 236 12.44 -1.29 2.72
CA MET A 236 12.56 -0.02 3.42
C MET A 236 13.71 -0.08 4.44
N VAL A 237 13.86 -1.25 5.09
CA VAL A 237 15.01 -1.63 5.92
C VAL A 237 15.54 -3.00 5.46
N PRO A 238 16.84 -3.31 5.65
CA PRO A 238 17.44 -4.56 5.17
C PRO A 238 17.09 -5.78 6.04
N SER A 239 16.83 -5.59 7.34
CA SER A 239 16.40 -6.63 8.28
C SER A 239 15.43 -6.08 9.32
N LEU A 240 14.86 -6.94 10.16
CA LEU A 240 13.95 -6.51 11.22
C LEU A 240 14.69 -5.65 12.26
N GLU A 241 15.89 -6.07 12.65
CA GLU A 241 16.74 -5.44 13.68
C GLU A 241 17.15 -4.01 13.32
N GLU A 242 17.18 -3.66 12.03
CA GLU A 242 17.43 -2.31 11.53
C GLU A 242 16.15 -1.44 11.44
N HIS A 243 14.98 -1.96 11.85
CA HIS A 243 13.73 -1.20 11.85
C HIS A 243 13.75 -0.08 12.91
N PRO A 244 13.40 1.18 12.57
CA PRO A 244 13.49 2.32 13.49
C PRO A 244 12.43 2.38 14.59
N LEU A 245 11.70 1.29 14.87
CA LEU A 245 10.61 1.29 15.85
C LEU A 245 11.08 1.69 17.27
N PRO A 246 12.15 1.10 17.85
CA PRO A 246 12.66 1.54 19.14
C PRO A 246 13.06 3.02 19.13
N ARG A 247 13.74 3.47 18.07
CA ARG A 247 14.19 4.87 17.90
C ARG A 247 13.03 5.87 17.81
N PHE A 248 11.90 5.49 17.20
CA PHE A 248 10.70 6.33 17.17
C PHE A 248 10.11 6.50 18.57
N LEU A 249 10.03 5.41 19.35
CA LEU A 249 9.54 5.45 20.74
C LEU A 249 10.50 6.25 21.66
N GLU A 250 11.81 6.06 21.53
CA GLU A 250 12.83 6.85 22.24
C GLU A 250 12.76 8.35 21.92
N ALA A 251 12.40 8.71 20.68
CA ALA A 251 12.22 10.10 20.25
C ALA A 251 10.85 10.70 20.65
N GLY A 252 9.98 9.93 21.32
CA GLY A 252 8.65 10.39 21.73
C GLY A 252 7.62 10.45 20.59
N ILE A 253 7.90 9.83 19.44
CA ILE A 253 6.93 9.74 18.34
C ILE A 253 5.80 8.78 18.74
N ALA A 254 4.55 9.19 18.57
CA ALA A 254 3.42 8.30 18.76
C ALA A 254 3.43 7.20 17.68
N VAL A 255 3.39 5.94 18.10
CA VAL A 255 3.42 4.79 17.18
C VAL A 255 2.24 3.86 17.43
N VAL A 256 1.70 3.33 16.33
CA VAL A 256 0.74 2.23 16.24
C VAL A 256 1.26 1.19 15.26
N LEU A 257 0.78 -0.06 15.34
CA LEU A 257 1.16 -1.12 14.42
C LEU A 257 0.09 -1.34 13.33
N GLY A 258 0.52 -1.88 12.19
CA GLY A 258 -0.38 -2.39 11.16
C GLY A 258 0.29 -3.42 10.26
N THR A 259 -0.49 -4.16 9.47
CA THR A 259 0.03 -5.27 8.65
C THR A 259 0.43 -4.88 7.22
N ASP A 260 0.07 -3.67 6.78
CA ASP A 260 0.07 -3.21 5.39
C ASP A 260 -0.77 -4.13 4.49
N SER A 261 -0.20 -5.23 4.02
CA SER A 261 -0.83 -6.12 3.04
C SER A 261 -0.66 -7.55 3.53
N PRO A 262 -1.46 -8.02 4.51
CA PRO A 262 -1.15 -9.24 5.27
C PRO A 262 -1.00 -10.50 4.39
N MET A 263 -1.81 -10.68 3.33
CA MET A 263 -1.66 -11.79 2.39
C MET A 263 -0.34 -11.72 1.61
N ARG A 264 -0.03 -10.54 1.05
CA ARG A 264 1.21 -10.30 0.27
C ARG A 264 2.45 -10.41 1.14
N MET A 265 2.42 -9.83 2.33
CA MET A 265 3.55 -9.78 3.27
C MET A 265 3.73 -11.09 4.05
N GLY A 266 2.68 -11.93 4.13
CA GLY A 266 2.73 -13.21 4.85
C GLY A 266 2.75 -13.01 6.36
N THR A 267 1.93 -12.09 6.86
CA THR A 267 1.85 -11.73 8.28
C THR A 267 0.40 -11.48 8.73
N ASN A 268 0.22 -11.29 10.02
CA ASN A 268 -1.01 -10.84 10.66
C ASN A 268 -0.66 -9.93 11.86
N ILE A 269 -1.64 -9.28 12.48
CA ILE A 269 -1.35 -8.27 13.51
C ILE A 269 -0.65 -8.89 14.73
N ALA A 270 -1.03 -10.10 15.16
CA ALA A 270 -0.31 -10.82 16.21
C ALA A 270 1.17 -11.02 15.85
N GLY A 271 1.46 -11.41 14.61
CA GLY A 271 2.80 -11.53 14.08
C GLY A 271 3.59 -10.21 14.03
N GLU A 272 2.94 -9.06 13.89
CA GLU A 272 3.63 -7.76 14.00
C GLU A 272 3.95 -7.41 15.46
N TYR A 273 3.07 -7.70 16.41
CA TYR A 273 3.35 -7.54 17.84
C TYR A 273 4.48 -8.48 18.33
N GLU A 274 4.55 -9.72 17.83
CA GLU A 274 5.70 -10.61 18.11
C GLU A 274 7.02 -10.06 17.55
N LYS A 275 7.01 -9.45 16.36
CA LYS A 275 8.20 -8.79 15.79
C LYS A 275 8.58 -7.53 16.58
N ALA A 276 7.60 -6.80 17.10
CA ALA A 276 7.85 -5.68 18.01
C ALA A 276 8.49 -6.16 19.32
N ARG A 277 8.05 -7.29 19.89
CA ARG A 277 8.71 -7.93 21.04
C ARG A 277 10.15 -8.37 20.71
N ALA A 278 10.39 -8.92 19.52
CA ALA A 278 11.72 -9.29 19.06
C ALA A 278 12.69 -8.10 18.93
N LEU A 279 12.17 -6.87 18.77
CA LEU A 279 12.93 -5.61 18.82
C LEU A 279 13.20 -5.09 20.24
N GLY A 280 12.89 -5.89 21.27
CA GLY A 280 13.19 -5.57 22.68
C GLY A 280 12.08 -4.81 23.41
N LEU A 281 10.91 -4.59 22.78
CA LEU A 281 9.77 -3.99 23.47
C LEU A 281 9.23 -4.97 24.53
N THR A 282 9.02 -4.46 25.74
CA THR A 282 8.43 -5.20 26.85
C THR A 282 6.92 -5.33 26.69
N ASP A 283 6.28 -6.25 27.42
CA ASP A 283 4.80 -6.36 27.39
C ASP A 283 4.11 -5.05 27.85
N THR A 284 4.78 -4.21 28.65
CA THR A 284 4.31 -2.86 28.99
C THR A 284 4.33 -1.93 27.77
N ASP A 285 5.39 -1.97 26.95
CA ASP A 285 5.50 -1.17 25.73
C ASP A 285 4.47 -1.60 24.68
N LEU A 286 4.25 -2.91 24.55
CA LEU A 286 3.24 -3.51 23.67
C LEU A 286 1.81 -3.16 24.13
N ALA A 287 1.54 -3.18 25.44
CA ALA A 287 0.28 -2.66 25.99
C ALA A 287 0.13 -1.16 25.71
N GLY A 288 1.21 -0.37 25.80
CA GLY A 288 1.23 1.03 25.41
C GLY A 288 0.95 1.27 23.93
N LEU A 289 1.43 0.40 23.03
CA LEU A 289 1.07 0.42 21.60
C LEU A 289 -0.42 0.11 21.39
N SER A 290 -0.97 -0.86 22.12
CA SER A 290 -2.39 -1.22 22.10
C SER A 290 -3.28 -0.04 22.52
N GLU A 291 -2.98 0.62 23.64
CA GLU A 291 -3.75 1.79 24.11
C GLU A 291 -3.61 3.00 23.17
N ARG A 292 -2.40 3.25 22.61
CA ARG A 292 -2.24 4.26 21.54
C ARG A 292 -3.09 3.93 20.31
N ALA A 293 -3.15 2.66 19.90
CA ALA A 293 -3.96 2.24 18.77
C ALA A 293 -5.48 2.31 19.05
N LYS A 294 -5.94 2.27 20.30
CA LYS A 294 -7.33 2.60 20.66
C LYS A 294 -7.61 4.09 20.51
N ALA A 295 -6.71 4.94 20.99
CA ALA A 295 -6.86 6.40 20.92
C ALA A 295 -6.70 6.97 19.51
N ALA A 296 -5.89 6.31 18.65
CA ALA A 296 -5.59 6.75 17.29
C ALA A 296 -6.51 6.16 16.21
N ARG A 297 -7.59 5.45 16.58
CA ARG A 297 -8.64 5.05 15.63
C ARG A 297 -9.24 6.29 14.97
N LEU A 298 -9.46 6.26 13.66
CA LEU A 298 -10.11 7.37 12.97
C LEU A 298 -11.58 7.47 13.42
N PRO A 299 -12.12 8.69 13.56
CA PRO A 299 -13.45 8.90 14.11
C PRO A 299 -14.54 8.35 13.18
N LEU A 300 -15.56 7.72 13.76
CA LEU A 300 -16.84 7.51 13.08
C LEU A 300 -17.75 8.72 13.34
N ALA A 301 -18.45 9.17 12.31
CA ALA A 301 -19.36 10.30 12.44
C ALA A 301 -20.49 9.99 13.45
N PRO A 302 -20.91 10.96 14.31
CA PRO A 302 -22.01 10.77 15.24
C PRO A 302 -23.31 10.40 14.50
N GLY A 303 -23.82 9.19 14.74
CA GLY A 303 -25.00 8.64 14.07
C GLY A 303 -24.72 7.45 13.16
N ALA A 304 -23.46 7.15 12.80
CA ALA A 304 -23.09 5.94 12.05
C ALA A 304 -23.41 4.65 12.83
N SER A 305 -23.48 4.71 14.17
CA SER A 305 -23.94 3.63 15.05
C SER A 305 -25.45 3.65 15.28
N GLY A 306 -26.23 3.63 14.20
CA GLY A 306 -27.70 3.63 14.29
C GLY A 306 -28.39 3.23 12.98
N HIS A 307 -28.97 2.03 12.94
CA HIS A 307 -29.92 1.63 11.90
C HIS A 307 -31.24 2.40 12.05
N ASP A 308 -31.30 3.67 11.63
CA ASP A 308 -32.60 4.34 11.43
C ASP A 308 -32.57 5.52 10.44
N SER A 309 -33.47 5.45 9.45
CA SER A 309 -33.89 6.53 8.54
C SER A 309 -32.89 7.13 7.52
N VAL A 310 -32.61 6.39 6.44
CA VAL A 310 -32.04 6.98 5.20
C VAL A 310 -33.06 7.95 4.56
N SER A 311 -32.85 9.26 4.74
CA SER A 311 -33.59 10.28 3.99
C SER A 311 -33.02 10.46 2.58
N LYS A 312 -33.90 10.59 1.59
CA LYS A 312 -33.55 10.57 0.15
C LYS A 312 -32.55 11.65 -0.25
N TRP A 313 -31.42 11.19 -0.80
CA TRP A 313 -30.48 11.94 -1.62
C TRP A 313 -31.16 12.85 -2.66
N SER A 314 -30.67 14.07 -2.82
CA SER A 314 -30.97 14.98 -3.94
C SER A 314 -29.86 16.05 -4.05
N PRO A 315 -29.07 16.07 -5.12
CA PRO A 315 -27.89 16.93 -5.22
C PRO A 315 -28.27 18.35 -5.66
N HIS A 316 -28.82 19.15 -4.76
CA HIS A 316 -29.19 20.55 -5.02
C HIS A 316 -28.59 21.52 -4.00
N GLY A 317 -27.46 22.11 -4.42
CA GLY A 317 -26.97 23.40 -3.92
C GLY A 317 -25.84 23.31 -2.90
N LEU A 318 -24.67 23.81 -3.31
CA LEU A 318 -24.00 24.91 -2.61
C LEU A 318 -22.99 25.60 -3.54
N ASN A 319 -22.66 26.86 -3.21
CA ASN A 319 -21.75 27.70 -3.98
C ASN A 319 -20.31 27.59 -3.45
N CYS A 320 -19.35 28.09 -4.25
CA CYS A 320 -18.02 28.54 -3.84
C CYS A 320 -16.95 27.50 -3.48
N VAL A 321 -16.38 26.85 -4.51
CA VAL A 321 -14.91 26.69 -4.64
C VAL A 321 -14.50 26.91 -6.11
N GLU A 322 -14.73 28.13 -6.62
CA GLU A 322 -14.08 28.58 -7.86
C GLU A 322 -12.61 28.96 -7.59
N CYS A 323 -11.77 28.81 -8.61
CA CYS A 323 -10.31 29.00 -8.64
C CYS A 323 -9.44 27.86 -8.05
N MET A 324 -8.26 27.68 -8.67
CA MET A 324 -7.14 26.81 -8.26
C MET A 324 -7.19 25.29 -8.54
N PHE A 325 -7.87 24.88 -9.62
CA PHE A 325 -7.43 23.71 -10.40
C PHE A 325 -6.97 24.20 -11.78
N VAL A 326 -5.66 24.45 -11.92
CA VAL A 326 -5.03 24.89 -13.17
C VAL A 326 -4.05 23.81 -13.64
N ASP A 327 -3.98 23.60 -14.95
CA ASP A 327 -3.23 22.50 -15.57
C ASP A 327 -1.73 22.47 -15.25
N ASN A 328 -1.20 21.25 -15.21
CA ASN A 328 0.20 20.92 -14.92
C ASN A 328 1.17 21.48 -16.00
N PRO A 329 2.17 22.30 -15.63
CA PRO A 329 3.24 22.73 -16.52
C PRO A 329 4.47 21.82 -16.42
N THR A 330 4.51 20.69 -17.14
CA THR A 330 5.74 20.05 -17.67
C THR A 330 5.43 18.86 -18.58
N ASP A 331 5.19 19.13 -19.87
CA ASP A 331 5.09 18.10 -20.92
C ASP A 331 6.42 17.99 -21.69
N ASP A 332 7.39 17.24 -21.17
CA ASP A 332 8.46 16.62 -21.99
C ASP A 332 9.19 15.46 -21.29
N ASN A 333 8.58 14.27 -21.21
CA ASN A 333 9.35 13.01 -21.21
C ASN A 333 8.51 11.75 -21.54
N ARG A 334 7.96 11.68 -22.75
CA ARG A 334 7.30 10.44 -23.24
C ARG A 334 8.26 9.53 -24.00
N ARG A 335 8.84 8.55 -23.30
CA ARG A 335 9.12 7.17 -23.79
C ARG A 335 9.75 6.31 -22.68
N THR A 336 8.92 5.53 -21.95
CA THR A 336 8.85 4.04 -22.01
C THR A 336 7.73 3.59 -21.04
N ILE A 337 6.97 2.54 -21.40
CA ILE A 337 5.93 1.86 -20.59
C ILE A 337 4.75 2.71 -20.08
N PHE A 338 3.95 3.27 -21.00
CA PHE A 338 2.48 3.34 -20.84
C PHE A 338 1.85 3.32 -22.24
N THR A 339 1.42 2.15 -22.72
CA THR A 339 0.63 2.05 -23.95
C THR A 339 -0.80 2.49 -23.67
N ALA A 340 -1.08 3.75 -23.99
CA ALA A 340 -2.43 4.30 -24.04
C ALA A 340 -3.24 3.58 -25.14
N ALA A 341 -4.04 2.60 -24.73
CA ALA A 341 -4.97 1.86 -25.59
C ALA A 341 -6.27 1.53 -24.83
N ALA A 342 -6.82 2.52 -24.11
CA ALA A 342 -8.12 2.45 -23.43
C ALA A 342 -8.84 3.82 -23.35
N CYS A 343 -8.11 4.93 -23.30
CA CYS A 343 -8.68 6.29 -23.42
C CYS A 343 -9.12 6.60 -24.87
N GLY A 344 -10.19 5.94 -25.31
CA GLY A 344 -10.69 6.01 -26.70
C GLY A 344 -12.19 5.77 -26.87
N ASN A 345 -13.00 5.82 -25.79
CA ASN A 345 -14.47 5.75 -25.90
C ASN A 345 -15.26 6.50 -24.81
N VAL A 346 -14.64 6.93 -23.71
CA VAL A 346 -15.34 7.55 -22.55
C VAL A 346 -16.01 8.89 -22.89
N ALA A 347 -15.51 9.62 -23.88
CA ALA A 347 -16.03 10.96 -24.23
C ALA A 347 -17.37 10.98 -25.00
N ARG A 348 -17.93 9.84 -25.45
CA ARG A 348 -19.19 9.80 -26.21
C ARG A 348 -20.03 8.54 -26.01
N ARG A 349 -20.77 8.45 -24.89
CA ARG A 349 -22.21 8.09 -24.85
C ARG A 349 -22.74 8.06 -23.42
N ARG A 350 -24.03 8.43 -23.29
CA ARG A 350 -24.87 8.44 -22.07
C ARG A 350 -24.48 9.49 -21.01
N ARG A 351 -25.29 10.56 -20.97
CA ARG A 351 -25.77 11.05 -19.68
C ARG A 351 -26.54 9.89 -19.03
N VAL A 352 -25.89 9.13 -18.15
CA VAL A 352 -26.61 8.22 -17.26
C VAL A 352 -27.21 9.07 -16.16
N SER A 353 -28.54 9.07 -16.06
CA SER A 353 -29.21 9.63 -14.89
C SER A 353 -28.85 8.75 -13.70
N ILE A 354 -27.92 9.22 -12.87
CA ILE A 354 -27.63 8.60 -11.59
C ILE A 354 -28.95 8.69 -10.79
N PHE A 355 -29.49 7.53 -10.41
CA PHE A 355 -30.82 7.31 -9.81
C PHE A 355 -32.05 7.69 -10.66
N SER A 356 -32.78 6.67 -11.14
CA SER A 356 -34.26 6.72 -11.09
C SER A 356 -34.93 5.34 -11.13
N ARG A 357 -35.86 5.15 -10.18
CA ARG A 357 -37.04 4.25 -10.13
C ARG A 357 -36.88 2.73 -10.37
N THR A 358 -37.25 2.02 -9.31
CA THR A 358 -37.70 0.63 -9.29
C THR A 358 -38.71 0.28 -10.39
N ALA A 359 -38.50 -0.87 -11.04
CA ALA A 359 -39.54 -1.57 -11.80
C ALA A 359 -39.75 -2.96 -11.15
N ARG A 360 -41.01 -3.33 -10.89
CA ARG A 360 -41.35 -4.69 -10.43
C ARG A 360 -41.02 -5.69 -11.54
N VAL A 361 -40.32 -6.77 -11.19
CA VAL A 361 -40.20 -7.94 -12.06
C VAL A 361 -41.30 -8.94 -11.70
N GLU A 362 -42.28 -9.09 -12.58
CA GLU A 362 -43.23 -10.20 -12.52
C GLU A 362 -42.53 -11.50 -12.94
N LYS A 363 -42.78 -12.60 -12.23
CA LYS A 363 -42.20 -13.91 -12.54
C LYS A 363 -42.87 -14.51 -13.79
N PRO A 364 -42.12 -14.88 -14.85
CA PRO A 364 -42.64 -15.78 -15.87
C PRO A 364 -42.70 -17.20 -15.29
N ARG A 365 -43.88 -17.84 -15.37
CA ARG A 365 -43.97 -19.30 -15.25
C ARG A 365 -43.45 -19.92 -16.55
N LEU A 366 -42.58 -20.93 -16.46
CA LEU A 366 -42.31 -21.84 -17.57
C LEU A 366 -42.54 -23.28 -17.13
N SER A 367 -43.34 -23.97 -17.94
CA SER A 367 -43.82 -25.33 -17.69
C SER A 367 -42.93 -26.37 -18.34
N THR A 368 -42.82 -27.51 -17.66
CA THR A 368 -42.44 -28.84 -18.15
C THR A 368 -42.49 -29.08 -19.67
N SER A 369 -41.37 -29.50 -20.27
CA SER A 369 -41.22 -30.87 -20.77
C SER A 369 -39.79 -31.12 -21.27
N VAL A 370 -39.17 -32.20 -20.81
CA VAL A 370 -37.89 -32.71 -21.34
C VAL A 370 -38.22 -33.93 -22.20
N SER A 371 -37.67 -33.98 -23.42
CA SER A 371 -37.71 -35.17 -24.28
C SER A 371 -36.34 -35.36 -24.94
N CYS A 372 -35.72 -36.50 -24.69
CA CYS A 372 -34.40 -36.87 -25.22
C CYS A 372 -34.51 -37.56 -26.59
N VAL A 373 -33.68 -37.16 -27.56
CA VAL A 373 -33.35 -37.95 -28.77
C VAL A 373 -31.83 -37.74 -29.08
N PRO A 374 -31.04 -38.76 -29.48
CA PRO A 374 -29.57 -38.70 -29.39
C PRO A 374 -28.77 -38.64 -30.72
N ASP A 375 -27.51 -38.17 -30.61
CA ASP A 375 -26.35 -38.25 -31.56
C ASP A 375 -26.56 -37.52 -32.93
N PRO A 376 -25.50 -37.01 -33.63
CA PRO A 376 -24.22 -37.68 -33.85
C PRO A 376 -22.94 -36.87 -33.51
N ARG A 377 -22.00 -37.56 -32.84
CA ARG A 377 -20.59 -37.20 -32.68
C ARG A 377 -19.92 -36.60 -33.95
N PRO A 378 -19.37 -35.37 -33.88
CA PRO A 378 -18.39 -34.89 -34.85
C PRO A 378 -16.98 -35.45 -34.57
N ARG A 379 -16.16 -35.51 -35.62
CA ARG A 379 -14.91 -36.27 -35.67
C ARG A 379 -13.75 -35.60 -34.91
N LYS A 380 -12.84 -36.41 -34.38
CA LYS A 380 -11.53 -35.94 -33.89
C LYS A 380 -10.74 -35.30 -35.04
N HIS A 381 -10.59 -33.98 -35.03
CA HIS A 381 -9.58 -33.30 -35.83
C HIS A 381 -8.25 -33.35 -35.07
N ALA A 382 -7.22 -33.96 -35.67
CA ALA A 382 -5.87 -33.94 -35.12
C ALA A 382 -5.27 -32.55 -35.29
N LEU A 383 -4.73 -31.98 -34.21
CA LEU A 383 -3.92 -30.77 -34.27
C LEU A 383 -2.61 -31.05 -35.03
N PRO A 384 -2.14 -30.15 -35.92
CA PRO A 384 -0.83 -30.27 -36.52
C PRO A 384 0.27 -30.10 -35.44
N PRO A 385 1.42 -30.79 -35.55
CA PRO A 385 2.49 -30.69 -34.56
C PRO A 385 3.14 -29.30 -34.57
N ALA A 386 3.53 -28.83 -33.38
CA ALA A 386 4.21 -27.55 -33.21
C ALA A 386 5.57 -27.48 -33.95
N PRO A 387 5.97 -26.30 -34.47
CA PRO A 387 7.26 -26.15 -35.14
C PRO A 387 8.43 -26.35 -34.16
N ARG A 388 9.49 -27.01 -34.63
CA ARG A 388 10.69 -27.27 -33.82
C ARG A 388 11.44 -25.97 -33.50
N PRO A 389 12.03 -25.82 -32.29
CA PRO A 389 12.88 -24.68 -31.97
C PRO A 389 14.19 -24.70 -32.80
N PRO A 390 14.78 -23.53 -33.10
CA PRO A 390 16.05 -23.46 -33.84
C PRO A 390 17.22 -24.00 -33.01
N PRO A 391 18.26 -24.57 -33.66
CA PRO A 391 19.43 -25.12 -32.96
C PRO A 391 20.28 -24.02 -32.30
N PRO A 392 21.00 -24.34 -31.20
CA PRO A 392 21.82 -23.37 -30.47
C PRO A 392 23.01 -22.88 -31.32
N ARG A 393 23.33 -21.59 -31.23
CA ARG A 393 24.51 -21.01 -31.88
C ARG A 393 25.79 -21.47 -31.18
N ALA A 394 26.76 -21.92 -31.97
CA ALA A 394 28.09 -22.31 -31.49
C ALA A 394 28.90 -21.10 -30.96
N PRO A 395 29.81 -21.31 -30.00
CA PRO A 395 30.59 -20.22 -29.39
C PRO A 395 31.64 -19.65 -30.34
N ALA A 396 31.73 -18.33 -30.40
CA ALA A 396 32.77 -17.63 -31.15
C ALA A 396 34.15 -17.78 -30.47
N ARG A 397 35.19 -18.12 -31.24
CA ARG A 397 36.56 -18.26 -30.75
C ARG A 397 37.31 -16.91 -30.78
N HIS A 398 38.16 -16.68 -29.79
CA HIS A 398 39.07 -15.53 -29.74
C HIS A 398 40.25 -15.67 -30.73
N GLY A 399 40.70 -14.55 -31.29
CA GLY A 399 41.94 -14.37 -32.08
C GLY A 399 42.19 -12.87 -32.34
N PRO A 400 43.44 -12.38 -32.48
CA PRO A 400 43.79 -11.13 -31.79
C PRO A 400 44.22 -9.91 -32.66
N GLU A 401 44.40 -8.80 -31.93
CA GLU A 401 45.33 -7.66 -32.14
C GLU A 401 44.92 -6.31 -32.80
N ARG A 402 45.36 -5.25 -32.09
CA ARG A 402 45.78 -3.88 -32.50
C ARG A 402 44.76 -2.74 -32.72
N LYS A 403 44.80 -1.80 -31.76
CA LYS A 403 45.09 -0.33 -31.85
C LYS A 403 44.75 0.36 -33.21
N GLN A 404 44.19 1.58 -33.26
CA GLN A 404 44.61 2.77 -32.49
C GLN A 404 43.66 3.98 -32.68
N CYS A 405 43.74 4.97 -31.78
CA CYS A 405 43.43 6.41 -31.95
C CYS A 405 42.01 6.87 -32.34
N GLN A 406 41.35 7.55 -31.38
CA GLN A 406 40.78 8.88 -31.66
C GLN A 406 41.47 9.94 -30.79
N ARG A 407 41.60 11.15 -31.34
CA ARG A 407 42.32 12.28 -30.74
C ARG A 407 41.34 13.25 -30.09
N SER A 408 41.61 13.68 -28.87
CA SER A 408 41.25 15.03 -28.41
C SER A 408 42.51 15.90 -28.39
N LYS A 409 42.41 17.12 -28.93
CA LYS A 409 43.43 18.16 -28.80
C LYS A 409 43.03 19.06 -27.63
N TRP A 410 44.00 19.53 -26.83
CA TRP A 410 44.31 20.95 -26.56
C TRP A 410 45.31 21.04 -25.39
N SER A 411 46.26 21.96 -25.49
CA SER A 411 47.44 22.23 -24.64
C SER A 411 48.16 23.44 -25.29
N PRO A 412 49.07 24.22 -24.63
CA PRO A 412 49.98 23.76 -23.56
C PRO A 412 50.42 24.79 -22.46
N CYS A 413 51.24 24.28 -21.52
CA CYS A 413 52.29 24.99 -20.74
C CYS A 413 51.88 26.07 -19.71
N THR A 414 52.53 26.20 -18.55
CA THR A 414 53.99 26.13 -18.29
C THR A 414 54.43 25.28 -17.07
N ARG A 415 55.77 25.13 -16.90
CA ARG A 415 56.51 24.36 -15.86
C ARG A 415 56.56 25.15 -14.53
N SER A 416 56.98 24.67 -13.35
CA SER A 416 57.72 23.48 -12.87
C SER A 416 57.40 23.21 -11.36
N SER A 417 58.04 22.37 -10.51
CA SER A 417 59.20 21.45 -10.58
C SER A 417 59.28 20.48 -9.37
N ALA A 418 59.52 19.18 -9.66
CA ALA A 418 60.49 18.26 -9.03
C ALA A 418 60.37 17.73 -7.56
N LYS A 419 60.46 16.38 -7.48
CA LYS A 419 61.00 15.48 -6.42
C LYS A 419 60.20 15.12 -5.15
N ALA A 420 59.82 13.85 -5.11
CA ALA A 420 59.73 12.96 -3.92
C ALA A 420 61.06 12.13 -3.81
N PRO A 421 61.30 11.13 -2.90
CA PRO A 421 60.30 10.38 -2.11
C PRO A 421 60.70 9.77 -0.72
N ARG A 422 59.74 9.01 -0.17
CA ARG A 422 59.84 7.78 0.68
C ARG A 422 60.03 7.85 2.21
N ALA A 423 59.19 7.05 2.88
CA ALA A 423 59.30 6.57 4.25
C ALA A 423 59.62 5.05 4.27
N PRO A 424 59.89 4.45 5.45
CA PRO A 424 59.70 3.01 5.70
C PRO A 424 58.73 2.71 6.87
N SER A 425 58.34 1.43 6.98
CA SER A 425 57.19 0.88 7.74
C SER A 425 57.59 0.01 8.95
N PRO A 426 56.64 -0.47 9.80
CA PRO A 426 56.93 -1.03 11.14
C PRO A 426 56.83 -2.58 11.26
N SER A 427 57.44 -3.13 12.33
CA SER A 427 57.19 -4.45 12.96
C SER A 427 57.98 -4.51 14.31
N SER A 428 57.80 -5.38 15.32
CA SER A 428 56.96 -6.58 15.54
C SER A 428 56.87 -6.95 17.05
N ARG A 429 55.91 -7.82 17.40
CA ARG A 429 55.83 -8.71 18.60
C ARG A 429 55.84 -10.18 18.07
N PRO A 430 55.77 -11.30 18.87
CA PRO A 430 55.60 -11.49 20.33
C PRO A 430 56.55 -12.55 20.98
N ALA A 431 56.37 -12.89 22.28
CA ALA A 431 56.26 -14.27 22.82
C ALA A 431 56.41 -14.37 24.36
N SER A 432 55.76 -15.36 24.98
CA SER A 432 55.98 -15.89 26.35
C SER A 432 56.04 -17.43 26.28
N PRO A 433 56.57 -18.16 27.30
CA PRO A 433 55.68 -19.04 28.11
C PRO A 433 56.17 -19.40 29.56
N ALA A 434 55.40 -20.28 30.23
CA ALA A 434 55.74 -21.18 31.39
C ALA A 434 55.57 -20.61 32.84
N THR A 435 54.52 -20.98 33.61
CA THR A 435 54.38 -22.09 34.64
C THR A 435 55.17 -21.89 35.96
N SER A 436 54.74 -22.23 37.19
CA SER A 436 53.62 -23.07 37.71
C SER A 436 53.24 -22.80 39.21
N SER A 437 52.03 -23.23 39.60
CA SER A 437 51.64 -23.90 40.90
C SER A 437 51.97 -23.32 42.30
N THR A 438 50.93 -22.99 43.09
CA THR A 438 50.57 -23.63 44.40
C THR A 438 49.13 -23.30 44.84
N PRO A 439 48.39 -24.21 45.50
CA PRO A 439 47.17 -23.89 46.28
C PRO A 439 47.32 -24.18 47.79
N ALA A 440 46.66 -23.40 48.64
CA ALA A 440 46.38 -23.75 50.04
C ALA A 440 45.20 -22.94 50.60
N THR A 441 44.42 -23.61 51.49
CA THR A 441 43.23 -23.15 52.25
C THR A 441 41.99 -22.78 51.47
#